data_AF-U2YK45-F1
#
_entry.id   AF-U2YK45-F1
#
_cell.length_a   1.000
_cell.length_b   1.000
_cell.length_c   1.000
_cell.angle_alpha   90.00
_cell.angle_beta   90.00
_cell.angle_gamma   90.00
#
_symmetry.space_group_name_H-M   'P 1'
#
loop_
_entity.id
_entity.type
_entity.pdbx_description
1 polymer ?
#
loop_
_entity_poly.entity_id
_entity_poly.type
_entity_poly.pdbx_seq_one_letter_code
_entity_poly.pdbx_strand_id
1 'polypeptide(L)'
;MTLHSRPPHTDIPDQHAVLVDAARCWRTARDTGGAVQPTLFRLLRRRRADMLAPVIDSLMTLYEAALGRPVVMGDARALSRDERRLLGLFERSQGLGSAIACGDSRSIALACAISSTVIMINLAKIVPQGAFLG
;
A
#
# COMPACT_ATOMS: atom_id res chain seq x y z
N MET A 1 0.50 20.09 -38.50
CA MET A 1 1.24 19.16 -37.63
C MET A 1 1.15 19.68 -36.21
N THR A 2 0.17 19.20 -35.43
CA THR A 2 -0.04 19.60 -34.04
C THR A 2 0.72 18.65 -33.12
N LEU A 3 1.79 19.15 -32.51
CA LEU A 3 2.50 18.48 -31.42
C LEU A 3 1.50 18.34 -30.26
N HIS A 4 0.94 17.14 -30.08
CA HIS A 4 0.23 16.77 -28.86
C HIS A 4 1.26 16.71 -27.74
N SER A 5 1.41 17.82 -27.02
CA SER A 5 2.17 17.89 -25.78
C SER A 5 1.57 16.89 -24.80
N ARG A 6 2.26 15.75 -24.64
CA ARG A 6 1.98 14.75 -23.61
C ARG A 6 1.97 15.47 -22.25
N PRO A 7 0.91 15.36 -21.44
CA PRO A 7 0.91 15.98 -20.12
C PRO A 7 2.10 15.44 -19.32
N PRO A 8 2.74 16.24 -18.46
CA PRO A 8 3.78 15.74 -17.57
C PRO A 8 3.12 14.64 -16.74
N HIS A 9 3.49 13.38 -17.03
CA HIS A 9 3.24 12.31 -16.09
C HIS A 9 4.11 12.67 -14.89
N THR A 10 3.49 13.29 -13.88
CA THR A 10 4.03 13.27 -12.53
C THR A 10 4.42 11.82 -12.29
N ASP A 11 5.70 11.56 -12.04
CA ASP A 11 6.22 10.21 -11.86
C ASP A 11 5.59 9.69 -10.56
N ILE A 12 4.40 9.12 -10.69
CA ILE A 12 3.66 8.52 -9.59
C ILE A 12 4.56 7.38 -9.17
N PRO A 13 5.14 7.41 -7.94
CA PRO A 13 6.05 6.36 -7.52
C PRO A 13 5.35 5.02 -7.70
N ASP A 14 6.05 4.08 -8.34
CA ASP A 14 5.54 2.74 -8.64
C ASP A 14 4.80 2.21 -7.40
N GLN A 15 3.49 2.02 -7.51
CA GLN A 15 2.63 1.63 -6.39
C GLN A 15 3.11 0.33 -5.77
N HIS A 16 3.71 -0.56 -6.57
CA HIS A 16 4.29 -1.81 -6.10
C HIS A 16 5.51 -1.55 -5.23
N ALA A 17 6.41 -0.66 -5.65
CA ALA A 17 7.56 -0.26 -4.86
C ALA A 17 7.14 0.44 -3.55
N VAL A 18 6.12 1.30 -3.59
CA VAL A 18 5.59 1.94 -2.37
C VAL A 18 5.02 0.91 -1.40
N LEU A 19 4.23 -0.04 -1.90
CA LEU A 19 3.62 -1.08 -1.07
C LEU A 19 4.68 -1.99 -0.45
N VAL A 20 5.67 -2.42 -1.22
CA VAL A 20 6.76 -3.28 -0.74
C VAL A 20 7.62 -2.55 0.29
N ASP A 21 8.04 -1.32 0.02
CA ASP A 21 8.85 -0.54 0.95
C ASP A 21 8.11 -0.27 2.26
N ALA A 22 6.82 0.05 2.18
CA ALA A 22 5.99 0.28 3.35
C ALA A 22 5.77 -1.02 4.15
N ALA A 23 5.55 -2.16 3.48
CA ALA A 23 5.44 -3.46 4.12
C ALA A 23 6.74 -3.86 4.84
N ARG A 24 7.90 -3.68 4.18
CA ARG A 24 9.21 -3.94 4.79
C ARG A 24 9.45 -3.05 6.01
N CYS A 25 9.18 -1.76 5.87
CA CYS A 25 9.28 -0.79 6.97
C CYS A 25 8.38 -1.16 8.15
N TRP A 26 7.13 -1.57 7.87
CA TRP A 26 6.19 -2.06 8.88
C TRP A 26 6.75 -3.28 9.62
N ARG A 27 7.28 -4.26 8.87
CA ARG A 27 7.85 -5.48 9.43
C ARG A 27 9.05 -5.19 10.31
N THR A 28 10.01 -4.40 9.81
CA THR A 28 11.20 -4.01 10.59
C THR A 28 10.81 -3.31 11.89
N ALA A 29 9.86 -2.36 11.84
CA ALA A 29 9.41 -1.66 13.05
C ALA A 29 8.78 -2.63 14.05
N ARG A 30 7.97 -3.59 13.59
CA ARG A 30 7.34 -4.60 14.44
C ARG A 30 8.36 -5.58 15.05
N ASP A 31 9.34 -6.02 14.26
CA ASP A 31 10.42 -6.90 14.70
C ASP A 31 11.32 -6.26 15.76
N THR A 32 11.61 -4.97 15.64
CA THR A 32 12.44 -4.25 16.61
C THR A 32 11.65 -3.71 17.81
N GLY A 33 10.35 -4.02 17.91
CA GLY A 33 9.47 -3.46 18.95
C GLY A 33 9.28 -1.93 18.87
N GLY A 34 9.54 -1.34 17.69
CA GLY A 34 9.46 0.09 17.45
C GLY A 34 8.03 0.58 17.15
N ALA A 35 7.87 1.89 17.14
CA ALA A 35 6.60 2.52 16.78
C ALA A 35 6.35 2.44 15.26
N VAL A 36 5.44 1.55 14.86
CA VAL A 36 5.09 1.30 13.45
C VAL A 36 4.56 2.56 12.76
N GLN A 37 3.54 3.21 13.33
CA GLN A 37 2.88 4.38 12.74
C GLN A 37 3.83 5.55 12.45
N PRO A 38 4.65 6.04 13.41
CA PRO A 38 5.63 7.11 13.12
C PRO A 38 6.67 6.72 12.06
N THR A 39 7.05 5.44 11.98
CA THR A 39 8.06 4.97 11.04
C THR A 39 7.48 4.90 9.62
N LEU A 40 6.27 4.37 9.46
CA LEU A 40 5.51 4.42 8.21
C LEU A 40 5.26 5.85 7.74
N PHE A 41 4.80 6.72 8.65
CA PHE A 41 4.54 8.14 8.34
C PHE A 41 5.79 8.81 7.77
N ARG A 42 6.96 8.60 8.39
CA ARG A 42 8.23 9.18 7.94
C ARG A 42 8.64 8.68 6.55
N LEU A 43 8.47 7.39 6.28
CA LEU A 43 8.76 6.80 4.97
C LEU A 43 7.83 7.36 3.90
N LEU A 44 6.53 7.35 4.16
CA LEU A 44 5.50 7.72 3.19
C LEU A 44 5.42 9.23 2.95
N ARG A 45 5.76 10.06 3.94
CA ARG A 45 5.89 11.51 3.78
C ARG A 45 6.93 11.90 2.73
N ARG A 46 8.05 11.15 2.64
CA ARG A 46 9.07 11.37 1.59
C ARG A 46 8.51 11.12 0.18
N ARG A 47 7.44 10.34 0.09
CA ARG A 47 6.73 9.98 -1.15
C ARG A 47 5.39 10.72 -1.29
N ARG A 48 5.13 11.74 -0.47
CA ARG A 48 3.87 12.51 -0.40
C ARG A 48 2.62 11.65 -0.25
N ALA A 49 2.74 10.55 0.48
CA ALA A 49 1.69 9.55 0.67
C ALA A 49 1.47 9.22 2.16
N ASP A 50 1.77 10.16 3.05
CA ASP A 50 1.73 10.00 4.51
C ASP A 50 0.36 9.60 5.05
N MET A 51 -0.73 10.02 4.38
CA MET A 51 -2.10 9.56 4.67
C MET A 51 -2.28 8.04 4.56
N LEU A 52 -1.38 7.32 3.89
CA LEU A 52 -1.43 5.87 3.76
C LEU A 52 -0.85 5.13 4.98
N ALA A 53 -0.16 5.80 5.90
CA ALA A 53 0.41 5.15 7.08
C ALA A 53 -0.61 4.32 7.91
N PRO A 54 -1.78 4.86 8.30
CA PRO A 54 -2.81 4.08 9.00
C PRO A 54 -3.39 2.93 8.15
N VAL A 55 -3.42 3.12 6.83
CA VAL A 55 -3.97 2.15 5.88
C VAL A 55 -3.05 0.94 5.74
N ILE A 56 -1.75 1.19 5.54
CA ILE A 56 -0.74 0.15 5.42
C ILE A 56 -0.65 -0.65 6.72
N ASP A 57 -0.68 0.00 7.87
CA ASP A 57 -0.66 -0.69 9.17
C ASP A 57 -1.85 -1.65 9.34
N SER A 58 -3.04 -1.18 8.98
CA SER A 58 -4.26 -1.99 9.01
C SER A 58 -4.21 -3.15 8.01
N LEU A 59 -3.75 -2.88 6.79
CA LEU A 59 -3.57 -3.89 5.74
C LEU A 59 -2.61 -5.00 6.20
N MET A 60 -1.44 -4.63 6.72
CA MET A 60 -0.42 -5.58 7.15
C MET A 60 -0.88 -6.41 8.36
N THR A 61 -1.58 -5.79 9.31
CA THR A 61 -2.16 -6.50 10.46
C THR A 61 -3.20 -7.53 10.03
N LEU A 62 -4.10 -7.15 9.11
CA LEU A 62 -5.10 -8.07 8.56
C LEU A 62 -4.47 -9.15 7.67
N TYR A 63 -3.39 -8.82 6.99
CA TYR A 63 -2.64 -9.76 6.18
C TYR A 63 -1.97 -10.85 7.04
N GLU A 64 -1.33 -10.48 8.16
CA GLU A 64 -0.83 -11.44 9.15
C GLU A 64 -1.95 -12.31 9.74
N ALA A 65 -3.08 -11.69 10.09
CA ALA A 65 -4.23 -12.41 10.62
C ALA A 65 -4.81 -13.44 9.62
N ALA A 66 -4.82 -13.11 8.33
CA ALA A 66 -5.25 -14.00 7.26
C ALA A 66 -4.22 -15.12 6.97
N LEU A 67 -2.93 -14.82 7.12
CA LEU A 67 -1.87 -15.84 7.00
C LEU A 67 -1.82 -16.79 8.21
N GLY A 68 -2.32 -16.35 9.37
CA GLY A 68 -2.21 -17.08 10.63
C GLY A 68 -0.78 -17.16 11.18
N ARG A 69 0.13 -16.36 10.62
CA ARG A 69 1.54 -16.28 11.00
C ARG A 69 2.10 -14.89 10.67
N PRO A 70 3.23 -14.50 11.28
CA PRO A 70 3.98 -13.32 10.86
C PRO A 70 4.31 -13.35 9.37
N VAL A 71 4.26 -12.19 8.71
CA VAL A 71 4.67 -12.04 7.31
C VAL A 71 6.19 -12.16 7.22
N VAL A 72 6.68 -12.91 6.23
CA VAL A 72 8.11 -13.03 5.94
C VAL A 72 8.46 -12.09 4.81
N MET A 73 9.38 -11.16 5.06
CA MET A 73 9.89 -10.24 4.03
C MET A 73 11.12 -10.81 3.34
N GLY A 74 11.29 -10.45 2.07
CA GLY A 74 12.47 -10.79 1.29
C GLY A 74 13.64 -9.88 1.65
N ASP A 75 14.76 -10.08 0.94
CA ASP A 75 15.92 -9.22 1.06
C ASP A 75 15.81 -7.98 0.16
N ALA A 76 16.83 -7.11 0.20
CA ALA A 76 16.84 -5.88 -0.59
C ALA A 76 16.73 -6.09 -2.11
N ARG A 77 17.07 -7.28 -2.62
CA ARG A 77 17.17 -7.58 -4.06
C ARG A 77 16.07 -8.52 -4.56
N ALA A 78 15.39 -9.23 -3.68
CA ALA A 78 14.41 -10.25 -4.03
C ALA A 78 13.14 -10.16 -3.17
N LEU A 79 12.00 -10.38 -3.82
CA LEU A 79 10.70 -10.46 -3.16
C LEU A 79 10.47 -11.85 -2.56
N SER A 80 10.01 -11.90 -1.31
CA SER A 80 9.53 -13.12 -0.69
C SER A 80 8.25 -13.63 -1.37
N ARG A 81 7.85 -14.85 -0.97
CA ARG A 81 6.56 -15.42 -1.37
C ARG A 81 5.39 -14.56 -0.86
N ASP A 82 5.50 -14.02 0.34
CA ASP A 82 4.43 -13.21 0.94
C ASP A 82 4.34 -11.85 0.25
N GLU A 83 5.47 -11.21 -0.07
CA GLU A 83 5.51 -9.95 -0.81
C GLU A 83 4.87 -10.10 -2.21
N ARG A 84 5.24 -11.17 -2.95
CA ARG A 84 4.62 -11.47 -4.24
C ARG A 84 3.12 -11.74 -4.13
N ARG A 85 2.68 -12.42 -3.07
CA ARG A 85 1.26 -12.68 -2.82
C ARG A 85 0.51 -11.39 -2.48
N LEU A 86 1.09 -10.51 -1.67
CA LEU A 86 0.53 -9.21 -1.35
C LEU A 86 0.36 -8.34 -2.61
N LEU A 87 1.39 -8.29 -3.46
CA LEU A 87 1.33 -7.59 -4.74
C LEU A 87 0.26 -8.18 -5.66
N GLY A 88 0.19 -9.49 -5.81
CA GLY A 88 -0.85 -10.11 -6.64
C GLY A 88 -2.27 -9.85 -6.14
N LEU A 89 -2.48 -9.73 -4.82
CA LEU A 89 -3.78 -9.33 -4.26
C LEU A 89 -4.10 -7.86 -4.56
N PHE A 90 -3.09 -6.99 -4.49
CA PHE A 90 -3.20 -5.58 -4.81
C PHE A 90 -3.48 -5.33 -6.30
N GLU A 91 -2.79 -6.03 -7.21
CA GLU A 91 -3.04 -5.94 -8.65
C GLU A 91 -4.46 -6.39 -9.02
N ARG A 92 -4.92 -7.50 -8.41
CA ARG A 92 -6.27 -8.03 -8.64
C ARG A 92 -7.36 -7.06 -8.20
N SER A 93 -7.16 -6.32 -7.12
CA SER A 93 -8.14 -5.31 -6.66
C SER A 93 -8.09 -4.01 -7.45
N GLN A 94 -6.97 -3.71 -8.14
CA GLN A 94 -6.97 -2.62 -9.14
C GLN A 94 -7.73 -3.02 -10.42
N GLY A 95 -7.76 -4.30 -10.78
CA GLY A 95 -8.41 -4.81 -11.99
C GLY A 95 -9.89 -5.22 -11.84
N LEU A 96 -10.30 -5.75 -10.69
CA LEU A 96 -11.71 -6.02 -10.39
C LEU A 96 -12.30 -4.81 -9.67
N GLY A 97 -13.24 -4.09 -10.29
CA GLY A 97 -14.11 -3.18 -9.56
C GLY A 97 -14.75 -3.92 -8.38
N SER A 98 -14.38 -3.50 -7.16
CA SER A 98 -14.75 -4.00 -5.83
C SER A 98 -15.78 -5.14 -5.80
N ALA A 99 -15.40 -6.34 -6.23
CA ALA A 99 -16.23 -7.52 -5.97
C ALA A 99 -15.95 -7.93 -4.53
N ILE A 100 -16.87 -7.60 -3.63
CA ILE A 100 -16.86 -8.06 -2.24
C ILE A 100 -16.85 -9.59 -2.30
N ALA A 101 -15.71 -10.19 -1.99
CA ALA A 101 -15.56 -11.64 -1.98
C ALA A 101 -16.43 -12.24 -0.87
N CYS A 102 -17.35 -13.13 -1.22
CA CYS A 102 -18.07 -13.96 -0.26
C CYS A 102 -17.13 -15.04 0.27
N GLY A 103 -16.71 -14.94 1.53
CA GLY A 103 -15.80 -15.88 2.19
C GLY A 103 -15.77 -15.66 3.71
N ASP A 104 -14.93 -16.39 4.43
CA ASP A 104 -14.77 -16.23 5.89
C ASP A 104 -14.53 -14.77 6.29
N SER A 105 -14.96 -14.38 7.49
CA SER A 105 -14.91 -13.00 8.00
C SER A 105 -13.51 -12.36 7.92
N ARG A 106 -12.44 -13.15 8.12
CA ARG A 106 -11.04 -12.72 7.95
C ARG A 106 -10.69 -12.41 6.49
N SER A 107 -11.19 -13.20 5.56
CA SER A 107 -11.02 -13.00 4.12
C SER A 107 -11.78 -11.77 3.64
N ILE A 108 -12.97 -11.49 4.18
CA ILE A 108 -13.74 -10.27 3.92
C ILE A 108 -12.98 -9.05 4.44
N ALA A 109 -12.48 -9.09 5.69
CA ALA A 109 -11.74 -7.97 6.27
C ALA A 109 -10.49 -7.63 5.47
N LEU A 110 -9.72 -8.64 5.04
CA LEU A 110 -8.56 -8.46 4.17
C LEU A 110 -8.96 -7.88 2.80
N ALA A 111 -10.02 -8.39 2.17
CA ALA A 111 -10.51 -7.88 0.90
C ALA A 111 -10.96 -6.40 1.01
N CYS A 112 -11.63 -6.03 2.09
CA CYS A 112 -12.01 -4.65 2.39
C CYS A 112 -10.79 -3.76 2.60
N ALA A 113 -9.80 -4.20 3.38
CA ALA A 113 -8.57 -3.44 3.60
C ALA A 113 -7.77 -3.24 2.31
N ILE A 114 -7.68 -4.26 1.45
CA ILE A 114 -7.04 -4.14 0.14
C ILE A 114 -7.80 -3.13 -0.73
N SER A 115 -9.13 -3.23 -0.78
CA SER A 115 -9.96 -2.34 -1.59
C SER A 115 -9.87 -0.89 -1.13
N SER A 116 -9.95 -0.63 0.18
CA SER A 116 -9.78 0.70 0.75
C SER A 116 -8.36 1.25 0.53
N THR A 117 -7.34 0.39 0.59
CA THR A 117 -5.96 0.76 0.27
C THR A 117 -5.83 1.23 -1.18
N VAL A 118 -6.38 0.48 -2.14
CA VAL A 118 -6.38 0.88 -3.55
C VAL A 118 -7.11 2.21 -3.75
N ILE A 119 -8.29 2.38 -3.14
CA ILE A 119 -9.06 3.62 -3.21
C ILE A 119 -8.24 4.79 -2.66
N MET A 120 -7.65 4.65 -1.46
CA MET A 120 -6.86 5.73 -0.86
C MET A 120 -5.60 6.06 -1.63
N ILE A 121 -4.93 5.06 -2.21
CA ILE A 121 -3.80 5.31 -3.11
C ILE A 121 -4.26 6.09 -4.36
N ASN A 122 -5.41 5.73 -4.93
CA ASN A 122 -5.95 6.45 -6.08
C ASN A 122 -6.40 7.87 -5.71
N LEU A 123 -7.00 8.09 -4.54
CA LEU A 123 -7.34 9.42 -4.04
C LEU A 123 -6.09 10.28 -3.78
N ALA A 124 -5.04 9.70 -3.21
CA ALA A 124 -3.76 10.38 -3.02
C ALA A 124 -3.12 10.84 -4.35
N LYS A 125 -3.45 10.18 -5.48
CA LYS A 125 -3.08 10.62 -6.82
C LYS A 125 -3.97 11.72 -7.39
N ILE A 126 -5.24 11.81 -6.97
CA ILE A 126 -6.26 12.73 -7.52
C ILE A 126 -6.23 14.09 -6.84
N VAL A 127 -5.83 14.19 -5.56
CA VAL A 127 -5.79 15.47 -4.84
C VAL A 127 -4.82 16.43 -5.55
N PRO A 128 -5.28 17.55 -6.14
CA PRO A 128 -4.39 18.56 -6.69
C PRO A 128 -3.60 19.17 -5.54
N GLN A 129 -2.27 19.03 -5.62
CA GLN A 129 -1.36 19.56 -4.62
C GLN A 129 -1.26 21.08 -4.75
N GLY A 130 -2.19 21.78 -4.11
CA GLY A 130 -2.29 23.25 -4.18
C GLY A 130 -3.20 23.92 -3.16
N ALA A 131 -3.59 23.26 -2.06
CA ALA A 131 -4.40 23.88 -1.01
C ALA A 131 -3.85 23.57 0.39
N PHE A 132 -2.62 24.00 0.65
CA PHE A 132 -2.14 24.29 1.99
C PHE A 132 -1.24 25.54 1.91
N LEU A 133 -1.89 26.69 1.77
CA LEU A 133 -1.35 27.98 2.22
C LEU A 133 -2.27 28.42 3.36
N GLY A 134 -1.69 28.57 4.54
CA GLY A 134 -2.36 28.91 5.79
C GLY A 134 -1.59 28.37 6.97
#